data_AF-A0A7S2M121-F1
#
_entry.id   AF-A0A7S2M121-F1
#
_cell.length_a   1.000
_cell.length_b   1.000
_cell.length_c   1.000
_cell.angle_alpha   90.00
_cell.angle_beta   90.00
_cell.angle_gamma   90.00
#
_symmetry.space_group_name_H-M   'P 1'
#
loop_
_entity.id
_entity.type
_entity.pdbx_description
1 polymer ?
#
loop_
_entity_poly.entity_id
_entity_poly.type
_entity_poly.pdbx_seq_one_letter_code
_entity_poly.pdbx_strand_id
1 'polypeptide(L)'
;RRAPRASPASVARARTAPFRCWTAGHRSAKATMPLVKIFCQRALNVKAVELHKSLVGIWNVTATPQVLKVMCLNVADASSSGEEVYVDIRAKAKPERTPEVVQKACEETAELLARHGHAANVRAELYEPSLQYSAFSAGRAEGA
;
A
#
# COMPACT_ATOMS: atom_id res chain seq x y z
N ARG A 1 59.66 20.50 -31.78
CA ARG A 1 59.22 19.30 -32.53
C ARG A 1 58.44 18.35 -31.61
N ARG A 2 57.11 18.33 -31.68
CA ARG A 2 56.28 17.12 -31.53
C ARG A 2 54.81 17.47 -31.83
N ALA A 3 54.29 16.83 -32.86
CA ALA A 3 52.88 16.50 -33.12
C ALA A 3 52.91 15.02 -33.61
N PRO A 4 51.84 14.20 -33.58
CA PRO A 4 50.44 14.60 -33.75
C PRO A 4 49.39 13.87 -32.87
N ARG A 5 48.13 14.25 -33.12
CA ARG A 5 46.84 13.72 -32.64
C ARG A 5 46.68 12.20 -32.71
N ALA A 6 45.86 11.66 -31.81
CA ALA A 6 44.88 10.60 -32.10
C ALA A 6 43.75 10.55 -31.04
N SER A 7 42.49 10.65 -31.47
CA SER A 7 41.33 10.02 -30.79
C SER A 7 41.08 8.67 -31.47
N PRO A 8 40.47 7.69 -30.77
CA PRO A 8 39.05 7.46 -31.03
C PRO A 8 38.23 7.05 -29.79
N ALA A 9 36.92 7.08 -29.98
CA ALA A 9 35.86 6.73 -29.05
C ALA A 9 35.98 5.32 -28.44
N SER A 10 35.48 5.18 -27.20
CA SER A 10 35.08 3.89 -26.65
C SER A 10 33.96 4.08 -25.63
N VAL A 11 32.76 3.68 -26.05
CA VAL A 11 31.56 3.53 -25.23
C VAL A 11 31.78 2.32 -24.31
N ALA A 12 31.67 2.51 -22.99
CA ALA A 12 31.64 1.40 -22.05
C ALA A 12 30.66 1.66 -20.90
N ARG A 13 29.41 1.29 -21.18
CA ARG A 13 28.42 0.65 -20.32
C ARG A 13 28.53 0.87 -18.79
N ALA A 14 27.47 1.49 -18.28
CA ALA A 14 26.99 1.34 -16.92
C ALA A 14 27.09 -0.13 -16.46
N ARG A 15 27.90 -0.37 -15.42
CA ARG A 15 27.90 -1.63 -14.68
C ARG A 15 26.74 -1.54 -13.70
N THR A 16 25.60 -2.06 -14.12
CA THR A 16 24.52 -2.50 -13.24
C THR A 16 25.14 -3.41 -12.17
N ALA A 17 25.17 -2.92 -10.93
CA ALA A 17 25.43 -3.78 -9.79
C ALA A 17 24.32 -4.85 -9.76
N PRO A 18 24.64 -6.14 -9.66
CA PRO A 18 23.62 -7.16 -9.54
C PRO A 18 22.83 -6.90 -8.25
N PHE A 19 21.52 -6.78 -8.39
CA PHE A 19 20.59 -6.81 -7.28
C PHE A 19 20.95 -7.99 -6.39
N ARG A 20 21.40 -7.71 -5.17
CA ARG A 20 21.57 -8.74 -4.14
C ARG A 20 20.18 -9.31 -3.88
N CYS A 21 19.91 -10.48 -4.45
CA CYS A 21 18.76 -11.30 -4.10
C CYS A 21 18.91 -11.65 -2.62
N TRP A 22 18.11 -10.99 -1.78
CA TRP A 22 18.03 -11.30 -0.37
C TRP A 22 17.18 -12.57 -0.24
N THR A 23 17.83 -13.74 -0.28
CA THR A 23 17.19 -14.98 0.16
C THR A 23 17.17 -15.00 1.68
N ALA A 24 16.23 -14.25 2.27
CA ALA A 24 15.90 -14.37 3.68
C ALA A 24 14.65 -15.26 3.80
N GLY A 25 14.89 -16.48 4.28
CA GLY A 25 13.88 -17.50 4.47
C GLY A 25 12.66 -16.98 5.21
N HIS A 26 11.49 -17.25 4.63
CA HIS A 26 10.21 -17.10 5.29
C HIS A 26 10.13 -18.15 6.42
N ARG A 27 10.65 -17.81 7.59
CA ARG A 27 10.22 -18.45 8.83
C ARG A 27 8.73 -18.19 8.97
N SER A 28 7.97 -19.28 9.06
CA SER A 28 6.51 -19.31 9.28
C SER A 28 6.07 -18.22 10.25
N ALA A 29 5.52 -17.14 9.70
CA ALA A 29 4.97 -16.04 10.46
C ALA A 29 3.61 -16.50 11.00
N LYS A 30 3.60 -16.95 12.25
CA LYS A 30 2.37 -17.16 13.02
C LYS A 30 1.51 -15.88 12.93
N ALA A 31 0.42 -15.94 12.16
CA ALA A 31 -0.75 -15.06 12.12
C ALA A 31 -0.54 -13.57 12.47
N THR A 32 0.25 -12.84 11.66
CA THR A 32 0.27 -11.36 11.67
C THR A 32 -0.87 -10.82 10.80
N MET A 33 -1.91 -10.20 11.35
CA MET A 33 -2.91 -9.42 10.59
C MET A 33 -3.45 -8.26 11.44
N PRO A 34 -3.31 -7.00 10.99
CA PRO A 34 -3.87 -6.55 9.71
C PRO A 34 -2.89 -6.42 8.54
N LEU A 35 -3.36 -6.77 7.35
CA LEU A 35 -2.64 -6.57 6.09
C LEU A 35 -3.37 -5.50 5.28
N VAL A 36 -2.70 -4.38 5.04
CA VAL A 36 -3.15 -3.30 4.16
C VAL A 36 -2.44 -3.46 2.82
N LYS A 37 -3.19 -3.78 1.76
CA LYS A 37 -2.68 -3.80 0.39
C LYS A 37 -3.13 -2.53 -0.30
N ILE A 38 -2.18 -1.81 -0.87
CA ILE A 38 -2.43 -0.59 -1.63
C ILE A 38 -2.04 -0.87 -3.07
N PHE A 39 -3.01 -0.83 -3.96
CA PHE A 39 -2.83 -0.94 -5.40
C PHE A 39 -2.94 0.46 -5.99
N CYS A 40 -1.91 0.90 -6.70
CA CYS A 40 -1.85 2.26 -7.22
C CYS A 40 -1.36 2.25 -8.66
N GLN A 41 -1.94 3.08 -9.52
CA GLN A 41 -1.47 3.27 -10.90
C GLN A 41 -0.25 4.21 -10.96
N ARG A 42 -0.08 5.04 -9.93
CA ARG A 42 0.99 6.03 -9.79
C ARG A 42 1.72 5.79 -8.48
N ALA A 43 2.99 6.20 -8.42
CA ALA A 43 3.75 6.15 -7.18
C ALA A 43 3.10 7.06 -6.13
N LEU A 44 2.98 6.55 -4.90
CA LEU A 44 2.46 7.32 -3.77
C LEU A 44 3.47 8.41 -3.37
N ASN A 45 3.00 9.64 -3.18
CA ASN A 45 3.84 10.76 -2.75
C ASN A 45 3.97 10.84 -1.22
N VAL A 46 4.31 9.72 -0.58
CA VAL A 46 4.50 9.62 0.87
C VAL A 46 5.54 8.56 1.20
N LYS A 47 6.34 8.81 2.24
CA LYS A 47 7.30 7.81 2.72
C LYS A 47 6.56 6.66 3.38
N ALA A 48 6.98 5.42 3.11
CA ALA A 48 6.37 4.22 3.67
C ALA A 48 6.30 4.24 5.22
N VAL A 49 7.31 4.82 5.89
CA VAL A 49 7.34 4.93 7.36
C VAL A 49 6.27 5.89 7.89
N GLU A 50 6.03 7.00 7.19
CA GLU A 50 5.02 7.99 7.59
C GLU A 50 3.62 7.43 7.36
N LEU A 51 3.40 6.83 6.19
CA LEU A 51 2.14 6.16 5.86
C LEU A 51 1.81 5.04 6.86
N HIS A 52 2.80 4.22 7.23
CA HIS A 52 2.64 3.16 8.23
C HIS A 52 2.23 3.70 9.60
N LYS A 53 2.90 4.76 10.08
CA LYS A 53 2.55 5.40 11.37
C LYS A 53 1.12 5.92 11.39
N SER A 54 0.68 6.59 10.32
CA SER A 54 -0.70 7.09 10.21
C SER A 54 -1.71 5.95 10.21
N LEU A 55 -1.46 4.90 9.41
CA LEU A 55 -2.34 3.72 9.35
C LEU A 55 -2.41 2.96 10.68
N VAL A 56 -1.32 2.88 11.44
CA VAL A 56 -1.32 2.27 12.78
C VAL A 56 -2.26 3.00 13.74
N GLY A 57 -2.33 4.32 13.66
CA GLY A 57 -3.25 5.14 14.44
C GLY A 57 -4.71 4.89 14.06
N ILE A 58 -5.02 5.00 12.76
CA ILE A 58 -6.37 4.81 12.21
C ILE A 58 -6.93 3.43 12.56
N TRP A 59 -6.11 2.37 12.40
CA TRP A 59 -6.53 0.99 12.66
C TRP A 59 -6.47 0.57 14.13
N ASN A 60 -6.18 1.51 15.03
CA ASN A 60 -6.06 1.34 16.47
C ASN A 60 -5.17 0.14 16.87
N VAL A 61 -3.98 0.06 16.28
CA VAL A 61 -2.98 -0.98 16.55
C VAL A 61 -1.69 -0.40 17.11
N THR A 62 -1.78 0.77 17.76
CA THR A 62 -0.64 1.51 18.34
C THR A 62 0.12 0.70 19.38
N ALA A 63 -0.55 -0.15 20.16
CA ALA A 63 0.07 -1.05 21.12
C ALA A 63 0.90 -2.18 20.45
N THR A 64 0.60 -2.51 19.19
CA THR A 64 1.28 -3.58 18.44
C THR A 64 1.50 -3.22 16.97
N PRO A 65 2.28 -2.16 16.64
CA PRO A 65 2.44 -1.66 15.27
C PRO A 65 2.94 -2.71 14.27
N GLN A 66 3.72 -3.69 14.75
CA GLN A 66 4.25 -4.82 13.98
C GLN A 66 3.18 -5.75 13.40
N VAL A 67 1.94 -5.70 13.90
CA VAL A 67 0.85 -6.51 13.35
C VAL A 67 0.35 -5.95 12.02
N LEU A 68 0.51 -4.64 11.80
CA LEU A 68 0.09 -3.96 10.58
C LEU A 68 1.21 -4.02 9.53
N LYS A 69 0.91 -4.68 8.42
CA LYS A 69 1.80 -4.76 7.26
C LYS A 69 1.20 -3.95 6.11
N VAL A 70 1.98 -3.06 5.52
CA VAL A 70 1.61 -2.28 4.33
C VAL A 70 2.36 -2.83 3.13
N MET A 71 1.64 -3.14 2.06
CA MET A 71 2.20 -3.59 0.80
C MET A 71 1.68 -2.69 -0.32
N CYS A 72 2.57 -1.95 -0.98
CA CYS A 72 2.24 -1.09 -2.12
C CYS A 72 2.58 -1.81 -3.42
N LEU A 73 1.61 -1.92 -4.32
CA LEU A 73 1.70 -2.60 -5.61
C LEU A 73 1.36 -1.61 -6.72
N ASN A 74 2.31 -1.43 -7.64
CA ASN A 74 2.05 -0.66 -8.85
C ASN A 74 1.29 -1.52 -9.85
N VAL A 75 0.13 -1.07 -10.30
CA VAL A 75 -0.74 -1.80 -11.23
C VAL A 75 -0.99 -0.96 -12.47
N ALA A 76 -0.49 -1.41 -13.62
CA ALA A 76 -0.60 -0.69 -14.89
C ALA A 76 -1.97 -0.83 -15.55
N ASP A 77 -2.68 -1.92 -15.26
CA ASP A 77 -4.00 -2.23 -15.83
C ASP A 77 -4.94 -2.62 -14.70
N ALA A 78 -5.81 -1.68 -14.33
CA ALA A 78 -6.85 -1.87 -13.34
C ALA A 78 -8.16 -1.32 -13.90
N SER A 79 -9.23 -2.10 -13.80
CA SER A 79 -10.60 -1.64 -14.08
C SER A 79 -11.04 -0.72 -12.94
N SER A 80 -10.49 0.50 -12.87
CA SER A 80 -10.94 1.52 -11.91
C SER A 80 -12.00 2.40 -12.54
N SER A 81 -12.98 2.81 -11.72
CA SER A 81 -14.10 3.68 -12.09
C SER A 81 -13.74 5.17 -11.98
N GLY A 82 -12.45 5.52 -12.03
CA GLY A 82 -11.93 6.87 -11.86
C GLY A 82 -11.05 7.07 -10.62
N GLU A 83 -10.90 6.07 -9.76
CA GLU A 83 -10.00 6.12 -8.60
C GLU A 83 -8.55 5.78 -9.00
N GLU A 84 -7.58 6.52 -8.44
CA GLU A 84 -6.16 6.30 -8.71
C GLU A 84 -5.57 5.18 -7.84
N VAL A 85 -6.15 4.98 -6.65
CA VAL A 85 -5.68 4.05 -5.63
C VAL A 85 -6.82 3.16 -5.15
N TYR A 86 -6.58 1.86 -5.13
CA TYR A 86 -7.47 0.88 -4.51
C TYR A 86 -6.79 0.29 -3.27
N VAL A 87 -7.46 0.30 -2.14
CA VAL A 87 -6.93 -0.20 -0.87
C VAL A 87 -7.78 -1.38 -0.40
N ASP A 88 -7.15 -2.53 -0.25
CA ASP A 88 -7.77 -3.75 0.30
C ASP A 88 -7.19 -4.01 1.68
N ILE A 89 -8.05 -3.96 2.69
CA ILE A 89 -7.67 -4.07 4.10
C ILE A 89 -8.25 -5.33 4.68
N ARG A 90 -7.37 -6.20 5.18
CA ARG A 90 -7.77 -7.40 5.91
C ARG A 90 -7.43 -7.22 7.37
N ALA A 91 -8.44 -7.15 8.22
CA ALA A 91 -8.28 -6.94 9.64
C ALA A 91 -8.91 -8.08 10.43
N LYS A 92 -8.31 -8.46 11.55
CA LYS A 92 -8.93 -9.42 12.47
C LYS A 92 -10.19 -8.80 13.08
N ALA A 93 -11.29 -9.54 13.06
CA ALA A 93 -12.52 -9.20 13.77
C ALA A 93 -12.26 -9.26 15.28
N LYS A 94 -12.72 -8.23 15.98
CA LYS A 94 -12.68 -8.10 17.43
C LYS A 94 -13.98 -7.44 17.89
N PRO A 95 -14.44 -7.66 19.13
CA PRO A 95 -15.64 -6.99 19.65
C PRO A 95 -15.56 -5.47 19.55
N GLU A 96 -14.35 -4.91 19.71
CA GLU A 96 -14.08 -3.47 19.59
C GLU A 96 -14.13 -2.92 18.15
N ARG A 97 -14.12 -3.79 17.13
CA ARG A 97 -14.16 -3.41 15.70
C ARG A 97 -15.56 -3.63 15.15
N THR A 98 -16.48 -2.78 15.57
CA THR A 98 -17.84 -2.75 15.03
C THR A 98 -17.83 -2.26 13.57
N PRO A 99 -18.88 -2.52 12.78
CA PRO A 99 -18.98 -2.03 11.40
C PRO A 99 -18.76 -0.51 11.30
N GLU A 100 -19.27 0.28 12.25
CA GLU A 100 -19.16 1.74 12.28
C GLU A 100 -17.70 2.18 12.49
N VAL A 101 -16.98 1.50 13.39
CA VAL A 101 -15.56 1.78 13.63
C VAL A 101 -14.74 1.47 12.38
N VAL A 102 -15.06 0.39 11.67
CA VAL A 102 -14.36 -0.02 10.46
C VAL A 102 -14.66 0.92 9.30
N GLN A 103 -15.93 1.32 9.15
CA GLN A 103 -16.32 2.30 8.14
C GLN A 103 -15.60 3.64 8.37
N LYS A 104 -15.59 4.13 9.60
CA LYS A 104 -14.84 5.34 9.96
C LYS A 104 -13.34 5.20 9.67
N ALA A 105 -12.74 4.05 9.99
CA ALA A 105 -11.33 3.80 9.68
C ALA A 105 -11.06 3.78 8.16
N CYS A 106 -12.00 3.30 7.34
CA CYS A 106 -11.92 3.38 5.89
C CYS A 106 -12.00 4.82 5.38
N GLU A 107 -12.91 5.62 5.93
CA GLU A 107 -13.06 7.05 5.62
C GLU A 107 -11.78 7.82 5.97
N GLU A 108 -11.25 7.65 7.19
CA GLU A 108 -9.99 8.28 7.61
C GLU A 108 -8.79 7.83 6.75
N THR A 109 -8.80 6.57 6.27
CA THR A 109 -7.78 6.06 5.34
C THR A 109 -7.90 6.73 3.96
N ALA A 110 -9.12 6.91 3.46
CA ALA A 110 -9.35 7.61 2.20
C ALA A 110 -8.95 9.09 2.30
N GLU A 111 -9.30 9.77 3.41
CA GLU A 111 -8.90 11.15 3.69
C GLU A 111 -7.38 11.30 3.82
N LEU A 112 -6.71 10.33 4.46
CA LEU A 112 -5.25 10.30 4.52
C LEU A 112 -4.64 10.28 3.11
N LEU A 113 -5.15 9.44 2.21
CA LEU A 113 -4.67 9.36 0.83
C LEU A 113 -5.04 10.62 0.01
N ALA A 114 -6.21 11.19 0.24
CA ALA A 114 -6.63 12.44 -0.37
C ALA A 114 -5.70 13.62 0.00
N ARG A 115 -5.24 13.68 1.26
CA ARG A 115 -4.21 14.67 1.68
C ARG A 115 -2.88 14.52 0.96
N HIS A 116 -2.59 13.32 0.44
CA HIS A 116 -1.43 13.05 -0.41
C HIS A 116 -1.72 13.21 -1.92
N GLY A 117 -2.91 13.69 -2.28
CA GLY A 117 -3.31 13.98 -3.66
C GLY A 117 -3.86 12.79 -4.43
N HIS A 118 -4.31 11.73 -3.74
CA HIS A 118 -4.83 10.52 -4.35
C HIS A 118 -6.31 10.31 -4.05
N ALA A 119 -7.11 10.15 -5.10
CA ALA A 119 -8.47 9.61 -4.96
C ALA A 119 -8.39 8.11 -4.70
N ALA A 120 -8.95 7.65 -3.59
CA ALA A 120 -8.81 6.27 -3.12
C ALA A 120 -10.17 5.60 -2.90
N ASN A 121 -10.27 4.34 -3.34
CA ASN A 121 -11.36 3.43 -3.01
C ASN A 121 -10.85 2.44 -1.95
N VAL A 122 -11.45 2.46 -0.76
CA VAL A 122 -11.00 1.67 0.39
C VAL A 122 -12.03 0.60 0.71
N ARG A 123 -11.61 -0.66 0.67
CA ARG A 123 -12.39 -1.82 1.04
C ARG A 123 -11.77 -2.49 2.26
N ALA A 124 -12.58 -2.78 3.26
CA ALA A 124 -12.15 -3.54 4.43
C ALA A 124 -12.96 -4.82 4.57
N GLU A 125 -12.25 -5.92 4.76
CA GLU A 125 -12.79 -7.22 5.16
C GLU A 125 -12.38 -7.52 6.60
N LEU A 126 -13.37 -7.70 7.46
CA LEU A 126 -13.14 -8.25 8.79
C LEU A 126 -13.08 -9.76 8.70
N TYR A 127 -11.92 -10.32 9.01
CA TYR A 127 -11.74 -11.76 9.10
C TYR A 127 -11.99 -12.24 10.52
N GLU A 128 -13.06 -13.00 10.69
CA GLU A 128 -13.37 -13.79 11.86
C GLU A 128 -12.95 -15.23 11.53
N PRO A 129 -11.99 -15.84 12.25
CA PRO A 129 -11.51 -17.19 11.91
C PRO A 129 -12.60 -18.27 11.85
N SER A 130 -13.80 -18.02 12.39
CA SER A 130 -14.97 -18.91 12.36
C SER A 130 -16.07 -18.50 11.36
N LEU A 131 -16.07 -17.28 10.81
CA LEU A 131 -17.13 -16.75 9.96
C LEU A 131 -16.55 -15.83 8.88
N GLN A 132 -16.23 -16.37 7.70
CA GLN A 132 -15.98 -15.54 6.52
C GLN A 132 -17.29 -14.91 6.05
N TYR A 133 -17.34 -13.58 5.98
CA TYR A 133 -18.40 -12.82 5.32
C TYR A 133 -17.79 -11.59 4.63
N SER A 134 -18.34 -11.19 3.49
CA SER A 134 -17.86 -10.05 2.69
C SER A 134 -19.03 -9.13 2.35
N ALA A 135 -18.87 -7.82 2.55
CA ALA A 135 -19.84 -6.79 2.15
C ALA A 135 -19.14 -5.67 1.37
N PHE A 136 -19.89 -4.96 0.53
CA PHE A 136 -19.43 -3.90 -0.36
C PHE A 136 -20.39 -2.71 -0.25
N SER A 137 -19.86 -1.48 -0.23
CA SER A 137 -20.64 -0.27 -0.44
C SER A 137 -19.92 0.65 -1.41
N ALA A 138 -20.69 1.31 -2.28
CA ALA A 138 -20.22 2.32 -3.22
C ALA A 138 -21.00 3.62 -2.96
N GLY A 139 -20.30 4.72 -2.71
CA GLY A 139 -20.89 6.05 -2.64
C GLY A 139 -21.00 6.66 -4.04
N ARG A 140 -22.21 7.04 -4.46
CA ARG A 140 -22.40 7.88 -5.66
C ARG A 140 -22.29 9.35 -5.27
N ALA A 141 -21.52 10.11 -6.03
CA ALA A 141 -21.68 11.56 -6.10
C ALA A 141 -22.90 11.86 -6.98
N GLU A 142 -23.95 12.40 -6.37
CA GLU A 142 -25.06 12.99 -7.08
C GLU A 142 -24.62 14.39 -7.53
N GLY A 143 -24.61 14.61 -8.85
CA GLY A 143 -24.36 15.92 -9.44
C GLY A 143 -25.65 16.73 -9.49
N ALA A 144 -25.59 17.96 -9.02
CA ALA A 144 -26.35 19.10 -9.50
C ALA A 144 -25.52 20.37 -9.28
#